data_AF-A0A9D2NIM0-F1
#
_entry.id   AF-A0A9D2NIM0-F1
#
_cell.length_a   1.000
_cell.length_b   1.000
_cell.length_c   1.000
_cell.angle_alpha   90.00
_cell.angle_beta   90.00
_cell.angle_gamma   90.00
#
_symmetry.space_group_name_H-M   'P 1'
#
loop_
_entity.id
_entity.type
_entity.pdbx_description
1 polymer ?
#
loop_
_entity_poly.entity_id
_entity_poly.type
_entity_poly.pdbx_seq_one_letter_code
_entity_poly.pdbx_strand_id
1 'polypeptide(L)'
;MCQIAISIPDEVLFDTKMSREEANHFARCAVAVGYYTQSGVSIGYCAQIAGMTEEEFIKYLGKNHISIFKYDNKEEFLEELNNA
;
A
#
# COMPACT_ATOMS: atom_id res chain seq x y z
N MET A 1 0.84 9.70 17.35
CA MET A 1 1.41 8.83 16.29
C MET A 1 2.12 7.67 16.96
N CYS A 2 1.96 6.45 16.44
CA CYS A 2 2.70 5.28 16.88
C CYS A 2 3.97 5.14 16.04
N GLN A 3 5.08 4.69 16.62
CA GLN A 3 6.33 4.41 15.91
C GLN A 3 6.69 2.94 16.04
N ILE A 4 7.06 2.34 14.91
CA ILE A 4 7.52 0.94 14.81
C ILE A 4 8.93 0.97 14.25
N ALA A 5 9.85 0.28 14.91
CA ALA A 5 11.23 0.10 14.44
C ALA A 5 11.47 -1.38 14.14
N ILE A 6 12.03 -1.66 12.97
CA ILE A 6 12.43 -2.99 12.53
C ILE A 6 13.90 -2.97 12.12
N SER A 7 14.63 -4.04 12.42
CA SER A 7 16.00 -4.24 11.96
C SER A 7 15.98 -5.24 10.81
N ILE A 8 16.37 -4.80 9.62
CA ILE A 8 16.53 -5.65 8.44
C ILE A 8 18.01 -5.99 8.33
N PRO A 9 18.40 -7.28 8.20
CA PRO A 9 19.80 -7.67 8.00
C PRO A 9 20.38 -7.01 6.74
N ASP A 10 21.63 -6.56 6.81
CA ASP A 10 22.30 -5.91 5.66
C ASP A 10 22.41 -6.86 4.46
N GLU A 11 22.47 -8.18 4.69
CA GLU A 11 22.44 -9.22 3.65
C GLU A 11 21.20 -9.12 2.76
N VAL A 12 20.05 -8.78 3.33
CA VAL A 12 18.80 -8.58 2.55
C VAL A 12 18.93 -7.38 1.64
N LEU A 13 19.58 -6.30 2.09
CA LEU A 13 19.82 -5.11 1.25
C LEU A 13 20.78 -5.45 0.10
N PHE A 14 21.81 -6.26 0.37
CA PHE A 14 22.73 -6.73 -0.67
C PHE A 14 22.04 -7.63 -1.70
N ASP A 15 21.25 -8.61 -1.26
CA ASP A 15 20.53 -9.54 -2.15
C ASP A 15 19.50 -8.83 -3.02
N THR A 16 18.78 -7.86 -2.45
CA THR A 16 17.77 -7.05 -3.16
C THR A 16 18.36 -5.88 -3.92
N LYS A 17 19.65 -5.59 -3.72
CA LYS A 17 20.36 -4.42 -4.27
C LYS A 17 19.68 -3.09 -3.92
N MET A 18 19.07 -3.01 -2.74
CA MET A 18 18.42 -1.81 -2.24
C MET A 18 19.37 -0.99 -1.36
N SER A 19 19.31 0.32 -1.52
CA SER A 19 19.79 1.27 -0.51
C SER A 19 18.94 1.21 0.77
N ARG A 20 19.42 1.83 1.86
CA ARG A 20 18.68 1.90 3.12
C ARG A 20 17.37 2.68 2.95
N GLU A 21 17.38 3.73 2.13
CA GLU A 21 16.24 4.58 1.82
C GLU A 21 15.19 3.79 1.01
N GLU A 22 15.61 3.02 0.02
CA GLU A 22 14.73 2.14 -0.77
C GLU A 22 14.12 1.04 0.10
N ALA A 23 14.90 0.40 0.97
CA ALA A 23 14.40 -0.61 1.91
C ALA A 23 13.38 -0.01 2.89
N ASN A 24 13.64 1.19 3.39
CA ASN A 24 12.70 1.90 4.28
C ASN A 24 11.40 2.25 3.54
N HIS A 25 11.51 2.78 2.31
CA HIS A 25 10.34 3.08 1.47
C HIS A 25 9.53 1.81 1.17
N PHE A 26 10.20 0.72 0.79
CA PHE A 26 9.56 -0.58 0.57
C PHE A 26 8.78 -1.04 1.80
N ALA A 27 9.41 -1.01 2.99
CA ALA A 27 8.76 -1.43 4.23
C ALA A 27 7.52 -0.59 4.56
N ARG A 28 7.59 0.74 4.40
CA ARG A 28 6.43 1.63 4.61
C ARG A 28 5.29 1.32 3.64
N CYS A 29 5.60 1.13 2.36
CA CYS A 29 4.61 0.77 1.34
C CYS A 29 3.97 -0.60 1.62
N ALA A 30 4.76 -1.59 2.01
CA ALA A 30 4.26 -2.92 2.37
C ALA A 30 3.29 -2.86 3.57
N VAL A 31 3.63 -2.08 4.61
CA VAL A 31 2.75 -1.87 5.77
C VAL A 31 1.45 -1.15 5.37
N ALA A 32 1.56 -0.09 4.57
CA ALA A 32 0.39 0.65 4.06
C ALA A 32 -0.54 -0.26 3.24
N VAL A 33 0.01 -1.09 2.36
CA VAL A 33 -0.75 -2.08 1.58
C VAL A 33 -1.41 -3.11 2.50
N GLY A 34 -0.69 -3.63 3.50
CA GLY A 34 -1.25 -4.54 4.49
C GLY A 34 -2.47 -3.95 5.19
N TYR A 35 -2.37 -2.71 5.68
CA TYR A 35 -3.50 -2.02 6.31
C TYR A 35 -4.67 -1.77 5.35
N TYR A 36 -4.37 -1.39 4.11
CA TYR A 36 -5.40 -1.14 3.09
C TYR A 36 -6.18 -2.42 2.76
N THR A 37 -5.47 -3.53 2.52
CA THR A 37 -6.03 -4.79 2.02
C THR A 37 -6.59 -5.70 3.11
N GLN A 38 -6.00 -5.70 4.31
CA GLN A 38 -6.36 -6.64 5.38
C GLN A 38 -7.23 -6.02 6.47
N SER A 39 -7.15 -4.70 6.67
CA SER A 39 -7.84 -4.00 7.75
C SER A 39 -8.82 -2.93 7.27
N GLY A 40 -8.93 -2.76 5.95
CA GLY A 40 -9.88 -1.82 5.36
C GLY A 40 -9.55 -0.34 5.60
N VAL A 41 -8.32 -0.01 6.02
CA VAL A 41 -7.91 1.38 6.32
C VAL A 41 -8.04 2.26 5.08
N SER A 42 -8.34 3.55 5.29
CA SER A 42 -8.55 4.51 4.20
C SER A 42 -7.29 4.78 3.39
N ILE A 43 -7.46 5.17 2.13
CA ILE A 43 -6.37 5.54 1.21
C ILE A 43 -5.52 6.66 1.80
N GLY A 44 -6.14 7.71 2.36
CA GLY A 44 -5.43 8.84 2.96
C GLY A 44 -4.46 8.45 4.07
N TYR A 45 -4.90 7.61 5.02
CA TYR A 45 -4.01 7.14 6.09
C TYR A 45 -2.93 6.20 5.57
N CYS A 46 -3.23 5.34 4.59
CA CYS A 46 -2.23 4.46 3.99
C CYS A 46 -1.17 5.25 3.20
N ALA A 47 -1.57 6.31 2.49
CA ALA A 47 -0.65 7.21 1.80
C ALA A 47 0.29 7.93 2.78
N GLN A 48 -0.23 8.38 3.92
CA GLN A 48 0.58 8.94 5.01
C GLN A 48 1.60 7.94 5.56
N ILE A 49 1.21 6.68 5.77
CA ILE A 49 2.13 5.60 6.20
C ILE A 49 3.24 5.38 5.16
N ALA A 50 2.87 5.29 3.88
CA ALA A 50 3.81 5.11 2.78
C ALA A 50 4.76 6.31 2.61
N GLY A 51 4.35 7.49 3.08
CA GLY A 51 5.09 8.74 2.94
C GLY A 51 4.98 9.30 1.52
N MET A 52 3.78 9.24 0.94
CA MET A 52 3.46 9.77 -0.39
C MET A 52 2.06 10.41 -0.41
N THR A 53 1.70 11.08 -1.48
CA THR A 53 0.35 11.63 -1.69
C THR A 53 -0.68 10.52 -1.94
N GLU A 54 -1.97 10.82 -1.78
CA GLU A 54 -3.05 9.87 -2.10
C GLU A 54 -3.02 9.44 -3.57
N GLU A 55 -2.75 10.38 -4.49
CA GLU A 55 -2.64 10.08 -5.93
C GLU A 55 -1.48 9.11 -6.22
N GLU A 56 -0.32 9.34 -5.61
CA GLU A 56 0.83 8.45 -5.73
C GLU A 56 0.53 7.06 -5.16
N PHE A 57 -0.19 6.99 -4.04
CA PHE A 57 -0.56 5.73 -3.43
C PHE A 57 -1.56 4.96 -4.30
N ILE A 58 -2.56 5.63 -4.88
CA ILE A 58 -3.50 5.03 -5.85
C ILE A 58 -2.72 4.46 -7.05
N LYS A 59 -1.77 5.23 -7.61
CA LYS A 59 -0.90 4.74 -8.70
C LYS A 59 -0.06 3.55 -8.26
N TYR A 60 0.43 3.55 -7.02
CA TYR A 60 1.19 2.44 -6.45
C TYR A 60 0.33 1.17 -6.33
N LEU A 61 -0.90 1.27 -5.82
CA LEU A 61 -1.84 0.14 -5.77
C LEU A 61 -2.10 -0.43 -7.18
N GLY A 62 -2.36 0.44 -8.16
CA GLY A 62 -2.57 0.03 -9.55
C GLY A 62 -1.37 -0.71 -10.16
N LYS A 63 -0.14 -0.22 -9.93
CA LYS A 63 1.09 -0.89 -10.39
C LYS A 63 1.32 -2.27 -9.76
N ASN A 64 0.79 -2.49 -8.56
CA ASN A 64 0.91 -3.75 -7.83
C ASN A 64 -0.34 -4.65 -7.99
N HIS A 65 -1.22 -4.33 -8.95
CA HIS A 65 -2.46 -5.07 -9.22
C HIS A 65 -3.40 -5.19 -8.00
N ILE A 66 -3.37 -4.18 -7.12
CA ILE A 66 -4.28 -4.08 -5.98
C ILE A 66 -5.46 -3.22 -6.38
N SER A 67 -6.67 -3.79 -6.32
CA SER A 67 -7.91 -3.06 -6.60
C SER A 67 -8.07 -1.92 -5.61
N ILE A 68 -8.34 -0.71 -6.13
CA ILE A 68 -8.75 0.44 -5.31
C ILE A 68 -10.24 0.37 -4.93
N PHE A 69 -10.98 -0.50 -5.61
CA PHE A 69 -12.37 -0.75 -5.34
C PHE A 69 -12.49 -1.88 -4.33
N LYS A 70 -13.11 -1.55 -3.20
CA LYS A 70 -13.58 -2.54 -2.23
C LYS A 70 -15.02 -2.83 -2.63
N TYR A 71 -15.22 -3.91 -3.38
CA TYR A 71 -16.55 -4.44 -3.59
C TYR A 71 -16.79 -5.47 -2.50
N ASP A 72 -17.80 -5.24 -1.66
CA ASP A 72 -18.15 -6.24 -0.64
C ASP A 72 -18.70 -7.51 -1.31
N ASN A 73 -19.26 -7.37 -2.54
CA ASN A 73 -19.66 -8.47 -3.40
C ASN A 73 -19.69 -8.08 -4.88
N LYS A 74 -19.86 -9.08 -5.75
CA LYS A 74 -19.94 -8.91 -7.21
C LYS A 74 -21.16 -8.10 -7.66
N GLU A 75 -22.23 -8.07 -6.87
CA GLU A 75 -23.45 -7.34 -7.22
C GLU A 75 -23.25 -5.82 -7.11
N GLU A 76 -22.59 -5.35 -6.05
CA GLU A 76 -22.24 -3.93 -5.85
C GLU A 76 -21.35 -3.40 -6.98
N PHE A 77 -20.39 -4.20 -7.46
CA PHE A 77 -19.57 -3.86 -8.62
C PHE A 77 -20.37 -3.66 -9.91
N LEU A 78 -21.34 -4.54 -10.16
CA LEU A 78 -22.17 -4.49 -11.36
C LEU A 78 -23.17 -3.33 -11.32
N GLU A 79 -23.65 -2.96 -10.14
CA GLU A 79 -24.49 -1.76 -9.96
C GLU A 79 -23.71 -0.48 -10.27
N GLU A 80 -22.48 -0.33 -9.77
CA GLU A 80 -21.68 0.86 -10.09
C GLU A 80 -21.34 0.97 -11.58
N LEU A 81 -21.04 -0.15 -12.26
CA LEU A 81 -20.79 -0.17 -13.70
C LEU A 81 -22.00 0.21 -14.55
N ASN A 82 -23.21 -0.16 -14.13
CA ASN A 82 -24.44 0.16 -14.86
C ASN A 82 -24.89 1.61 -14.69
N ASN A 83 -24.39 2.31 -13.66
CA ASN A 83 -24.75 3.70 -13.35
C ASN A 83 -23.76 4.73 -13.92
N ALA A 84 -22.73 4.30 -14.66
CA ALA A 84 -21.72 5.14 -15.32
C ALA A 84 -21.96 5.23 -16.85
#